data_AF-A0A6A7GAG2-F1
#
_entry.id   AF-A0A6A7GAG2-F1
#
_cell.length_a   1.000
_cell.length_b   1.000
_cell.length_c   1.000
_cell.angle_alpha   90.00
_cell.angle_beta   90.00
_cell.angle_gamma   90.00
#
_symmetry.space_group_name_H-M   'P 1'
#
loop_
_entity.id
_entity.type
_entity.pdbx_description
1 polymer ?
#
loop_
_entity_poly.entity_id
_entity_poly.type
_entity_poly.pdbx_seq_one_letter_code
_entity_poly.pdbx_strand_id
1 'polypeptide(L)'
;MNRTQRVITENFNTYKVEEIEKYLKNGGFQGLKNALEKGKDFIIDELNISGLRGRGGAAYPTGKKWSGGRRNHSDVKYVLCNADEGEPATFKDRELLVKDPYKVLEGLAISGYTFGAKEGFIYIREEYEFLHDNIRLAIKLAEENGYLGKNILGTGFHFTIKVFSGAGAYVCGEGSALIESMEGKAGRPRMKPPRIGVVGYLGKPTQSNNVETLAIVATVLKMGASNYAKYGTEKSIGTKMISLCGNVKKPGAYEIPFGMTLREIIYDIGGGIVGDKDIKFLQLGGVSGPIMPKKY
;
A
#
# COMPACT_ATOMS: atom_id res chain seq x y z
N MET A 1 17.03 -6.14 22.25
CA MET A 1 16.82 -6.72 20.90
C MET A 1 15.83 -5.84 20.15
N ASN A 2 16.11 -5.48 18.89
CA ASN A 2 15.22 -4.64 18.11
C ASN A 2 13.95 -5.44 17.77
N ARG A 3 12.79 -5.03 18.30
CA ARG A 3 11.52 -5.76 18.13
C ARG A 3 10.81 -5.42 16.80
N THR A 4 11.24 -4.35 16.12
CA THR A 4 10.72 -3.96 14.81
C THR A 4 11.26 -4.88 13.71
N GLN A 5 10.49 -5.05 12.65
CA GLN A 5 10.91 -5.75 11.43
C GLN A 5 11.40 -4.77 10.38
N ARG A 6 12.08 -5.29 9.35
CA ARG A 6 12.46 -4.53 8.14
C ARG A 6 12.20 -5.39 6.91
N VAL A 7 10.95 -5.79 6.70
CA VAL A 7 10.56 -6.62 5.54
C VAL A 7 10.05 -5.71 4.44
N ILE A 8 9.01 -4.92 4.73
CA ILE A 8 8.48 -3.90 3.82
C ILE A 8 9.44 -2.72 3.79
N THR A 9 9.99 -2.33 4.94
CA THR A 9 10.84 -1.14 5.13
C THR A 9 12.34 -1.39 4.93
N GLU A 10 12.71 -2.50 4.28
CA GLU A 10 14.12 -2.87 4.04
C GLU A 10 14.94 -1.74 3.38
N ASN A 11 14.33 -0.99 2.44
CA ASN A 11 15.02 0.07 1.69
C ASN A 11 14.90 1.47 2.33
N PHE A 12 14.28 1.61 3.50
CA PHE A 12 14.12 2.92 4.11
C PHE A 12 15.49 3.55 4.38
N ASN A 13 15.67 4.75 3.81
CA ASN A 13 16.91 5.55 3.89
C ASN A 13 18.16 4.86 3.27
N THR A 14 17.99 3.89 2.37
CA THR A 14 19.14 3.25 1.67
C THR A 14 19.43 3.89 0.32
N TYR A 15 18.52 4.72 -0.20
CA TYR A 15 18.63 5.45 -1.46
C TYR A 15 17.82 6.74 -1.40
N LYS A 16 18.15 7.71 -2.26
CA LYS A 16 17.26 8.84 -2.59
C LYS A 16 16.54 8.57 -3.90
N VAL A 17 15.39 9.20 -4.13
CA VAL A 17 14.54 8.94 -5.31
C VAL A 17 15.32 9.09 -6.61
N GLU A 18 16.20 10.06 -6.74
CA GLU A 18 17.04 10.26 -7.94
C GLU A 18 18.05 9.12 -8.19
N GLU A 19 18.29 8.25 -7.22
CA GLU A 19 19.28 7.17 -7.25
C GLU A 19 18.65 5.79 -7.56
N ILE A 20 17.84 5.69 -8.63
CA ILE A 20 17.17 4.44 -9.01
C ILE A 20 18.14 3.25 -9.11
N GLU A 21 19.37 3.45 -9.58
CA GLU A 21 20.40 2.41 -9.64
C GLU A 21 20.71 1.76 -8.29
N LYS A 22 20.66 2.51 -7.18
CA LYS A 22 20.81 1.94 -5.84
C LYS A 22 19.61 1.09 -5.46
N TYR A 23 18.39 1.53 -5.81
CA TYR A 23 17.19 0.74 -5.60
C TYR A 23 17.25 -0.59 -6.38
N LEU A 24 17.70 -0.57 -7.64
CA LEU A 24 17.91 -1.77 -8.45
C LEU A 24 18.94 -2.71 -7.85
N LYS A 25 20.08 -2.20 -7.37
CA LYS A 25 21.10 -2.99 -6.67
C LYS A 25 20.60 -3.65 -5.39
N ASN A 26 19.62 -3.03 -4.72
CA ASN A 26 18.94 -3.61 -3.55
C ASN A 26 17.87 -4.66 -3.91
N GLY A 27 17.80 -5.07 -5.18
CA GLY A 27 16.81 -6.01 -5.69
C GLY A 27 15.43 -5.38 -5.94
N GLY A 28 15.38 -4.08 -6.20
CA GLY A 28 14.18 -3.39 -6.65
C GLY A 28 13.63 -3.95 -7.97
N PHE A 29 12.30 -3.96 -8.13
CA PHE A 29 11.60 -4.55 -9.29
C PHE A 29 11.77 -6.06 -9.48
N GLN A 30 12.42 -6.77 -8.54
CA GLN A 30 12.54 -8.23 -8.64
C GLN A 30 11.20 -8.95 -8.49
N GLY A 31 10.27 -8.41 -7.70
CA GLY A 31 8.92 -8.93 -7.60
C GLY A 31 8.16 -8.78 -8.93
N LEU A 32 8.32 -7.64 -9.62
CA LEU A 32 7.78 -7.44 -10.96
C LEU A 32 8.38 -8.39 -11.99
N LYS A 33 9.71 -8.60 -11.97
CA LYS A 33 10.38 -9.60 -12.83
C LYS A 33 9.76 -10.99 -12.64
N ASN A 34 9.67 -11.45 -11.38
CA ASN A 34 9.08 -12.74 -11.04
C ASN A 34 7.61 -12.83 -11.48
N ALA A 35 6.83 -11.74 -11.32
CA ALA A 35 5.43 -11.67 -11.72
C ALA A 35 5.24 -11.83 -13.23
N LEU A 36 6.07 -11.15 -14.03
CA LEU A 36 5.99 -11.21 -15.49
C LEU A 36 6.44 -12.56 -16.03
N GLU A 37 7.54 -13.12 -15.50
CA GLU A 37 8.10 -14.41 -15.91
C GLU A 37 7.17 -15.58 -15.57
N LYS A 38 6.63 -15.63 -14.34
CA LYS A 38 5.82 -16.76 -13.86
C LYS A 38 4.33 -16.60 -14.12
N GLY A 39 3.90 -15.41 -14.53
CA GLY A 39 2.53 -15.15 -14.95
C GLY A 39 1.54 -14.89 -13.83
N LYS A 40 0.27 -14.67 -14.22
CA LYS A 40 -0.77 -14.11 -13.35
C LYS A 40 -1.31 -15.10 -12.32
N ASP A 41 -1.27 -16.39 -12.60
CA ASP A 41 -1.72 -17.43 -11.66
C ASP A 41 -0.76 -17.53 -10.48
N PHE A 42 0.55 -17.53 -10.76
CA PHE A 42 1.60 -17.42 -9.73
C PHE A 42 1.38 -16.24 -8.79
N ILE A 43 1.05 -15.05 -9.33
CA ILE A 43 0.78 -13.87 -8.50
C ILE A 43 -0.37 -14.13 -7.53
N ILE A 44 -1.49 -14.67 -8.01
CA ILE A 44 -2.66 -14.94 -7.17
C ILE A 44 -2.35 -15.98 -6.10
N ASP A 45 -1.62 -17.04 -6.46
CA ASP A 45 -1.25 -18.12 -5.54
C ASP A 45 -0.32 -17.62 -4.43
N GLU A 46 0.72 -16.85 -4.76
CA GLU A 46 1.60 -16.23 -3.77
C GLU A 46 0.83 -15.28 -2.83
N LEU A 47 -0.12 -14.51 -3.36
CA LEU A 47 -0.97 -13.64 -2.53
C LEU A 47 -1.92 -14.41 -1.61
N ASN A 48 -2.36 -15.60 -2.02
CA ASN A 48 -3.16 -16.48 -1.16
C ASN A 48 -2.29 -17.16 -0.09
N ILE A 49 -1.15 -17.73 -0.48
CA ILE A 49 -0.20 -18.42 0.42
C ILE A 49 0.35 -17.46 1.48
N SER A 50 0.66 -16.22 1.09
CA SER A 50 1.17 -15.19 2.02
C SER A 50 0.12 -14.73 3.03
N GLY A 51 -1.16 -15.10 2.86
CA GLY A 51 -2.26 -14.66 3.72
C GLY A 51 -2.47 -13.15 3.69
N LEU A 52 -2.00 -12.44 2.65
CA LEU A 52 -2.06 -10.98 2.61
C LEU A 52 -3.52 -10.50 2.67
N ARG A 53 -3.79 -9.60 3.62
CA ARG A 53 -5.06 -8.89 3.77
C ARG A 53 -4.86 -7.42 3.51
N GLY A 54 -5.81 -6.78 2.83
CA GLY A 54 -5.76 -5.36 2.48
C GLY A 54 -5.51 -4.47 3.70
N ARG A 55 -4.55 -3.55 3.58
CA ARG A 55 -4.02 -2.73 4.67
C ARG A 55 -4.69 -1.37 4.85
N GLY A 56 -5.72 -1.06 4.06
CA GLY A 56 -6.55 0.14 4.18
C GLY A 56 -7.74 0.00 5.15
N GLY A 57 -7.65 -0.82 6.20
CA GLY A 57 -8.69 -0.97 7.24
C GLY A 57 -9.64 -2.16 7.05
N ALA A 58 -10.16 -2.41 5.85
CA ALA A 58 -11.16 -3.47 5.63
C ALA A 58 -10.63 -4.92 5.75
N ALA A 59 -9.31 -5.11 5.77
CA ALA A 59 -8.65 -6.42 5.92
C ALA A 59 -9.20 -7.53 5.00
N TYR A 60 -9.64 -7.17 3.79
CA TYR A 60 -10.16 -8.14 2.83
C TYR A 60 -9.01 -8.97 2.24
N PRO A 61 -9.12 -10.30 2.09
CA PRO A 61 -8.06 -11.14 1.53
C PRO A 61 -7.66 -10.69 0.11
N THR A 62 -6.40 -10.30 -0.07
CA THR A 62 -5.93 -9.65 -1.30
C THR A 62 -5.94 -10.61 -2.48
N GLY A 63 -5.49 -11.85 -2.31
CA GLY A 63 -5.54 -12.87 -3.37
C GLY A 63 -6.97 -13.17 -3.85
N LYS A 64 -7.94 -13.27 -2.92
CA LYS A 64 -9.37 -13.41 -3.26
C LYS A 64 -9.90 -12.20 -4.04
N LYS A 65 -9.56 -10.99 -3.60
CA LYS A 65 -9.95 -9.74 -4.29
C LYS A 65 -9.38 -9.68 -5.70
N TRP A 66 -8.11 -10.01 -5.86
CA TRP A 66 -7.41 -9.96 -7.14
C TRP A 66 -7.90 -11.05 -8.09
N SER A 67 -8.14 -12.27 -7.59
CA SER A 67 -8.79 -13.34 -8.35
C SER A 67 -10.17 -12.91 -8.87
N GLY A 68 -10.99 -12.29 -8.01
CA GLY A 68 -12.29 -11.75 -8.41
C GLY A 68 -12.20 -10.63 -9.44
N GLY A 69 -11.31 -9.66 -9.24
CA GLY A 69 -11.14 -8.54 -10.16
C GLY A 69 -10.62 -8.94 -11.54
N ARG A 70 -9.73 -9.95 -11.60
CA ARG A 70 -9.18 -10.47 -12.86
C ARG A 70 -10.27 -11.05 -13.76
N ARG A 71 -11.29 -11.69 -13.17
CA ARG A 71 -12.43 -12.29 -13.90
C ARG A 71 -13.39 -11.29 -14.55
N ASN A 72 -13.32 -10.01 -14.19
CA ASN A 72 -14.17 -9.01 -14.82
C ASN A 72 -13.71 -8.79 -16.27
N HIS A 73 -14.57 -9.04 -17.25
CA HIS A 73 -14.27 -8.85 -18.66
C HIS A 73 -14.51 -7.39 -19.07
N SER A 74 -13.49 -6.76 -19.66
CA SER A 74 -13.56 -5.41 -20.22
C SER A 74 -12.29 -5.15 -21.02
N ASP A 75 -12.41 -4.44 -22.14
CA ASP A 75 -11.28 -4.00 -22.96
C ASP A 75 -10.40 -2.95 -22.26
N VAL A 76 -11.01 -2.21 -21.34
CA VAL A 76 -10.36 -1.18 -20.53
C VAL A 76 -10.57 -1.48 -19.06
N LYS A 77 -9.48 -1.49 -18.30
CA LYS A 77 -9.46 -1.69 -16.85
C LYS A 77 -8.47 -0.73 -16.24
N TYR A 78 -8.72 -0.35 -14.99
CA TYR A 78 -7.86 0.55 -14.24
C TYR A 78 -7.43 -0.10 -12.93
N VAL A 79 -6.25 0.29 -12.47
CA VAL A 79 -5.77 -0.02 -11.12
C VAL A 79 -5.45 1.29 -10.40
N LEU A 80 -5.68 1.31 -9.11
CA LEU A 80 -5.59 2.52 -8.31
C LEU A 80 -4.84 2.23 -7.01
N CYS A 81 -3.83 3.02 -6.73
CA CYS A 81 -3.22 3.18 -5.43
C CYS A 81 -3.99 4.26 -4.66
N ASN A 82 -4.67 3.85 -3.60
CA ASN A 82 -5.32 4.76 -2.66
C ASN A 82 -4.28 5.22 -1.62
N ALA A 83 -3.79 6.44 -1.81
CA ALA A 83 -2.85 7.17 -0.96
C ALA A 83 -3.49 8.40 -0.31
N ASP A 84 -4.81 8.37 -0.10
CA ASP A 84 -5.53 9.47 0.56
C ASP A 84 -5.16 9.55 2.05
N GLU A 85 -4.92 8.43 2.74
CA GLU A 85 -4.51 8.37 4.16
C GLU A 85 -5.13 9.48 5.05
N GLY A 86 -6.42 9.77 4.85
CA GLY A 86 -7.10 10.86 5.54
C GLY A 86 -7.37 10.56 7.01
N GLU A 87 -7.28 9.29 7.41
CA GLU A 87 -7.53 8.84 8.78
C GLU A 87 -6.57 9.52 9.75
N PRO A 88 -7.08 10.31 10.71
CA PRO A 88 -6.20 11.05 11.62
C PRO A 88 -5.25 10.12 12.37
N ALA A 89 -4.05 10.63 12.65
CA ALA A 89 -2.97 9.87 13.29
C ALA A 89 -2.43 8.67 12.47
N THR A 90 -2.83 8.51 11.20
CA THR A 90 -2.19 7.57 10.28
C THR A 90 -1.23 8.31 9.35
N PHE A 91 -0.04 7.74 9.20
CA PHE A 91 1.04 8.28 8.35
C PHE A 91 1.97 7.18 7.83
N LYS A 92 1.53 5.92 7.87
CA LYS A 92 2.30 4.76 7.41
C LYS A 92 2.50 4.76 5.90
N ASP A 93 1.51 5.20 5.15
CA ASP A 93 1.51 5.24 3.69
C ASP A 93 2.36 6.41 3.22
N ARG A 94 2.27 7.55 3.91
CA ARG A 94 3.21 8.67 3.73
C ARG A 94 4.66 8.23 3.81
N GLU A 95 5.04 7.48 4.85
CA GLU A 95 6.43 7.04 5.03
C GLU A 95 6.89 6.12 3.90
N LEU A 96 6.02 5.24 3.39
CA LEU A 96 6.32 4.41 2.22
C LEU A 96 6.51 5.25 0.96
N LEU A 97 5.65 6.25 0.72
CA LEU A 97 5.75 7.12 -0.45
C LEU A 97 6.97 8.05 -0.40
N VAL A 98 7.35 8.50 0.80
CA VAL A 98 8.55 9.34 1.01
C VAL A 98 9.82 8.53 0.83
N LYS A 99 9.90 7.35 1.47
CA LYS A 99 11.17 6.63 1.64
C LYS A 99 11.37 5.47 0.68
N ASP A 100 10.30 4.91 0.11
CA ASP A 100 10.39 3.82 -0.85
C ASP A 100 9.26 3.87 -1.93
N PRO A 101 9.15 4.97 -2.71
CA PRO A 101 8.10 5.12 -3.70
C PRO A 101 8.17 4.03 -4.78
N TYR A 102 9.36 3.59 -5.18
CA TYR A 102 9.53 2.56 -6.22
C TYR A 102 8.86 1.24 -5.83
N LYS A 103 8.91 0.83 -4.57
CA LYS A 103 8.24 -0.38 -4.09
C LYS A 103 6.71 -0.30 -4.25
N VAL A 104 6.14 0.90 -4.11
CA VAL A 104 4.71 1.14 -4.35
C VAL A 104 4.40 1.10 -5.86
N LEU A 105 5.25 1.72 -6.70
CA LEU A 105 5.12 1.68 -8.15
C LEU A 105 5.22 0.25 -8.69
N GLU A 106 6.16 -0.54 -8.17
CA GLU A 106 6.33 -1.96 -8.49
C GLU A 106 5.05 -2.74 -8.20
N GLY A 107 4.50 -2.58 -6.98
CA GLY A 107 3.24 -3.21 -6.61
C GLY A 107 2.07 -2.80 -7.51
N LEU A 108 2.02 -1.53 -7.93
CA LEU A 108 0.99 -1.02 -8.83
C LEU A 108 1.14 -1.59 -10.25
N ALA A 109 2.37 -1.75 -10.76
CA ALA A 109 2.64 -2.39 -12.04
C ALA A 109 2.27 -3.88 -12.04
N ILE A 110 2.60 -4.61 -10.96
CA ILE A 110 2.16 -6.01 -10.75
C ILE A 110 0.63 -6.09 -10.76
N SER A 111 -0.04 -5.13 -10.10
CA SER A 111 -1.50 -5.01 -10.13
C SER A 111 -2.00 -4.82 -11.55
N GLY A 112 -1.43 -3.87 -12.29
CA GLY A 112 -1.76 -3.59 -13.69
C GLY A 112 -1.66 -4.84 -14.57
N TYR A 113 -0.54 -5.57 -14.46
CA TYR A 113 -0.32 -6.82 -15.19
C TYR A 113 -1.37 -7.88 -14.84
N THR A 114 -1.63 -8.08 -13.54
CA THR A 114 -2.57 -9.09 -13.05
C THR A 114 -3.98 -8.86 -13.59
N PHE A 115 -4.44 -7.60 -13.60
CA PHE A 115 -5.79 -7.26 -14.05
C PHE A 115 -5.89 -7.07 -15.57
N GLY A 116 -4.76 -6.87 -16.27
CA GLY A 116 -4.74 -6.47 -17.67
C GLY A 116 -5.06 -4.99 -17.88
N ALA A 117 -4.76 -4.15 -16.89
CA ALA A 117 -4.86 -2.71 -17.01
C ALA A 117 -3.60 -2.15 -17.70
N LYS A 118 -3.79 -1.15 -18.58
CA LYS A 118 -2.70 -0.42 -19.25
C LYS A 118 -2.37 0.90 -18.56
N GLU A 119 -3.24 1.33 -17.65
CA GLU A 119 -3.15 2.60 -16.95
C GLU A 119 -3.47 2.38 -15.47
N GLY A 120 -2.63 2.96 -14.63
CA GLY A 120 -2.79 3.00 -13.19
C GLY A 120 -2.81 4.42 -12.66
N PHE A 121 -3.36 4.56 -11.47
CA PHE A 121 -3.49 5.85 -10.80
C PHE A 121 -2.91 5.79 -9.40
N ILE A 122 -2.31 6.89 -8.95
CA ILE A 122 -2.03 7.13 -7.54
C ILE A 122 -2.86 8.34 -7.14
N TYR A 123 -3.84 8.14 -6.27
CA TYR A 123 -4.65 9.22 -5.71
C TYR A 123 -4.06 9.61 -4.37
N ILE A 124 -3.48 10.80 -4.29
CA ILE A 124 -2.77 11.34 -3.13
C ILE A 124 -3.63 12.45 -2.53
N ARG A 125 -3.76 12.48 -1.22
CA ARG A 125 -4.43 13.60 -0.54
C ARG A 125 -3.70 14.93 -0.79
N GLU A 126 -4.45 16.02 -0.79
CA GLU A 126 -3.91 17.36 -1.03
C GLU A 126 -2.81 17.74 -0.01
N GLU A 127 -2.96 17.33 1.25
CA GLU A 127 -1.99 17.65 2.30
C GLU A 127 -0.63 16.98 2.10
N TYR A 128 -0.54 16.04 1.15
CA TYR A 128 0.70 15.40 0.71
C TYR A 128 1.17 15.90 -0.68
N GLU A 129 0.74 17.08 -1.11
CA GLU A 129 1.17 17.71 -2.37
C GLU A 129 2.70 17.72 -2.52
N PHE A 130 3.45 17.91 -1.43
CA PHE A 130 4.91 17.87 -1.40
C PHE A 130 5.54 16.55 -1.88
N LEU A 131 4.75 15.46 -1.98
CA LEU A 131 5.19 14.18 -2.53
C LEU A 131 5.06 14.10 -4.06
N HIS A 132 4.29 14.98 -4.68
CA HIS A 132 3.94 14.87 -6.10
C HIS A 132 5.16 14.84 -7.01
N ASP A 133 6.10 15.76 -6.81
CA ASP A 133 7.28 15.86 -7.66
C ASP A 133 8.20 14.66 -7.51
N ASN A 134 8.40 14.18 -6.29
CA ASN A 134 9.19 12.98 -6.03
C ASN A 134 8.54 11.73 -6.64
N ILE A 135 7.21 11.59 -6.56
CA ILE A 135 6.52 10.45 -7.16
C ILE A 135 6.55 10.52 -8.68
N ARG A 136 6.37 11.71 -9.28
CA ARG A 136 6.50 11.90 -10.73
C ARG A 136 7.92 11.61 -11.21
N LEU A 137 8.94 12.04 -10.44
CA LEU A 137 10.33 11.70 -10.72
C LEU A 137 10.58 10.19 -10.65
N ALA A 138 10.05 9.51 -9.63
CA ALA A 138 10.14 8.05 -9.51
C ALA A 138 9.47 7.34 -10.70
N ILE A 139 8.28 7.79 -11.12
CA ILE A 139 7.59 7.24 -12.31
C ILE A 139 8.47 7.42 -13.54
N LYS A 140 8.96 8.65 -13.79
CA LYS A 140 9.83 8.95 -14.93
C LYS A 140 11.08 8.07 -14.96
N LEU A 141 11.79 7.96 -13.84
CA LEU A 141 13.01 7.16 -13.76
C LEU A 141 12.72 5.67 -13.96
N ALA A 142 11.59 5.16 -13.46
CA ALA A 142 11.18 3.78 -13.69
C ALA A 142 10.80 3.53 -15.17
N GLU A 143 10.22 4.50 -15.87
CA GLU A 143 9.97 4.44 -17.31
C GLU A 143 11.28 4.44 -18.12
N GLU A 144 12.21 5.34 -17.80
CA GLU A 144 13.52 5.44 -18.46
C GLU A 144 14.36 4.15 -18.30
N ASN A 145 14.15 3.42 -17.19
CA ASN A 145 14.81 2.15 -16.91
C ASN A 145 13.99 0.91 -17.33
N GLY A 146 12.88 1.09 -18.06
CA GLY A 146 12.10 -0.01 -18.64
C GLY A 146 11.26 -0.83 -17.66
N TYR A 147 10.99 -0.31 -16.46
CA TYR A 147 10.13 -0.91 -15.44
C TYR A 147 8.68 -0.39 -15.47
N LEU A 148 8.45 0.74 -16.14
CA LEU A 148 7.15 1.30 -16.48
C LEU A 148 7.14 1.73 -17.95
N GLY A 149 5.98 2.19 -18.44
CA GLY A 149 5.83 2.71 -19.79
C GLY A 149 5.50 1.60 -20.79
N LYS A 150 6.25 1.55 -21.89
CA LYS A 150 5.99 0.60 -22.99
C LYS A 150 6.95 -0.58 -22.96
N ASN A 151 6.43 -1.77 -23.28
CA ASN A 151 7.22 -3.00 -23.45
C ASN A 151 8.11 -3.27 -22.23
N ILE A 152 7.51 -3.22 -21.04
CA ILE A 152 8.18 -3.37 -19.75
C ILE A 152 9.00 -4.66 -19.77
N LEU A 153 10.31 -4.52 -19.56
CA LEU A 153 11.30 -5.61 -19.58
C LEU A 153 11.25 -6.48 -20.85
N GLY A 154 10.82 -5.94 -22.00
CA GLY A 154 10.75 -6.68 -23.26
C GLY A 154 9.59 -7.70 -23.36
N THR A 155 8.63 -7.66 -22.44
CA THR A 155 7.57 -8.68 -22.32
C THR A 155 6.31 -8.42 -23.15
N GLY A 156 6.23 -7.28 -23.83
CA GLY A 156 5.01 -6.80 -24.49
C GLY A 156 3.95 -6.21 -23.54
N PHE A 157 4.19 -6.22 -22.22
CA PHE A 157 3.32 -5.53 -21.26
C PHE A 157 3.57 -4.01 -21.29
N HIS A 158 2.50 -3.23 -21.29
CA HIS A 158 2.55 -1.76 -21.26
C HIS A 158 1.74 -1.26 -20.08
N PHE A 159 2.33 -0.36 -19.28
CA PHE A 159 1.67 0.19 -18.11
C PHE A 159 2.20 1.58 -17.76
N THR A 160 1.30 2.55 -17.70
CA THR A 160 1.62 3.94 -17.32
C THR A 160 0.91 4.30 -16.03
N ILE A 161 1.47 5.26 -15.28
CA ILE A 161 0.91 5.71 -14.01
C ILE A 161 0.67 7.21 -14.07
N LYS A 162 -0.52 7.65 -13.66
CA LYS A 162 -0.83 9.07 -13.45
C LYS A 162 -1.06 9.36 -11.96
N VAL A 163 -0.69 10.57 -11.55
CA VAL A 163 -0.89 11.06 -10.18
C VAL A 163 -2.10 11.99 -10.16
N PHE A 164 -3.04 11.74 -9.26
CA PHE A 164 -4.19 12.57 -8.96
C PHE A 164 -4.01 13.17 -7.56
N SER A 165 -4.30 14.47 -7.43
CA SER A 165 -4.45 15.09 -6.11
C SER A 165 -5.91 15.08 -5.69
N GLY A 166 -6.15 14.83 -4.40
CA GLY A 166 -7.41 15.12 -3.74
C GLY A 166 -7.56 16.60 -3.42
N ALA A 167 -8.50 16.94 -2.54
CA ALA A 167 -8.77 18.31 -2.11
C ALA A 167 -9.11 18.39 -0.60
N GLY A 168 -8.38 17.62 0.22
CA GLY A 168 -8.49 17.64 1.69
C GLY A 168 -9.75 16.99 2.28
N ALA A 169 -10.42 16.10 1.54
CA ALA A 169 -11.66 15.47 1.97
C ALA A 169 -11.44 14.03 2.47
N TYR A 170 -11.51 13.79 3.79
CA TYR A 170 -11.39 12.46 4.43
C TYR A 170 -12.26 11.38 3.77
N VAL A 171 -13.49 11.74 3.38
CA VAL A 171 -14.43 10.79 2.76
C VAL A 171 -13.93 10.25 1.42
N CYS A 172 -13.07 10.98 0.70
CA CYS A 172 -12.48 10.54 -0.55
C CYS A 172 -11.49 9.38 -0.39
N GLY A 173 -11.08 9.04 0.84
CA GLY A 173 -10.38 7.78 1.12
C GLY A 173 -11.27 6.54 0.93
N GLU A 174 -12.60 6.69 0.93
CA GLU A 174 -13.52 5.61 0.59
C GLU A 174 -13.47 5.29 -0.90
N GLY A 175 -13.35 4.01 -1.25
CA GLY A 175 -13.00 3.59 -2.61
C GLY A 175 -13.94 4.04 -3.73
N SER A 176 -15.22 4.32 -3.49
CA SER A 176 -16.14 4.86 -4.49
C SER A 176 -16.23 6.39 -4.49
N ALA A 177 -16.11 7.03 -3.33
CA ALA A 177 -15.95 8.48 -3.23
C ALA A 177 -14.67 8.96 -3.91
N LEU A 178 -13.58 8.19 -3.78
CA LEU A 178 -12.32 8.40 -4.48
C LEU A 178 -12.53 8.46 -6.00
N ILE A 179 -13.31 7.51 -6.53
CA ILE A 179 -13.61 7.45 -7.97
C ILE A 179 -14.42 8.66 -8.42
N GLU A 180 -15.43 9.08 -7.65
CA GLU A 180 -16.19 10.31 -7.95
C GLU A 180 -15.27 11.54 -7.96
N SER A 181 -14.36 11.65 -6.99
CA SER A 181 -13.36 12.73 -6.93
C SER A 181 -12.46 12.75 -8.17
N MET A 182 -11.93 11.59 -8.58
CA MET A 182 -11.12 11.46 -9.80
C MET A 182 -11.89 11.81 -11.08
N GLU A 183 -13.20 11.57 -11.10
CA GLU A 183 -14.09 11.94 -12.21
C GLU A 183 -14.47 13.43 -12.20
N GLY A 184 -13.90 14.23 -11.28
CA GLY A 184 -14.15 15.67 -11.16
C GLY A 184 -15.48 16.01 -10.47
N LYS A 185 -16.10 15.05 -9.79
CA LYS A 185 -17.36 15.23 -9.07
C LYS A 185 -17.09 15.40 -7.57
N ALA A 186 -18.11 15.82 -6.83
CA ALA A 186 -18.04 15.79 -5.38
C ALA A 186 -17.81 14.35 -4.89
N GLY A 187 -16.86 14.14 -3.97
CA GLY A 187 -16.48 12.83 -3.41
C GLY A 187 -17.55 12.20 -2.51
N ARG A 188 -18.74 11.96 -3.05
CA ARG A 188 -19.86 11.31 -2.36
C ARG A 188 -19.79 9.81 -2.65
N PRO A 189 -19.73 8.93 -1.64
CA PRO A 189 -19.71 7.48 -1.87
C PRO A 189 -20.90 7.01 -2.72
N ARG A 190 -20.66 6.05 -3.61
CA ARG A 190 -21.72 5.40 -4.40
C ARG A 190 -22.45 4.38 -3.54
N MET A 191 -23.76 4.23 -3.73
CA MET A 191 -24.48 3.07 -3.20
C MET A 191 -23.94 1.79 -3.82
N LYS A 192 -23.84 0.72 -3.00
CA LYS A 192 -23.38 -0.60 -3.43
C LYS A 192 -24.57 -1.56 -3.36
N PRO A 193 -24.83 -2.39 -4.40
CA PRO A 193 -24.12 -2.50 -5.69
C PRO A 193 -24.41 -1.34 -6.68
N PRO A 194 -23.56 -1.15 -7.73
CA PRO A 194 -22.38 -1.94 -8.10
C PRO A 194 -21.11 -1.55 -7.30
N ARG A 195 -20.18 -2.50 -7.15
CA ARG A 195 -18.84 -2.23 -6.56
C ARG A 195 -17.89 -1.71 -7.64
N ILE A 196 -16.93 -0.86 -7.26
CA ILE A 196 -15.94 -0.27 -8.17
C ILE A 196 -15.12 -1.30 -8.97
N GLY A 197 -14.95 -2.50 -8.42
CA GLY A 197 -14.27 -3.61 -9.11
C GLY A 197 -14.97 -3.99 -10.41
N VAL A 198 -16.27 -3.76 -10.52
CA VAL A 198 -17.10 -4.02 -11.71
C VAL A 198 -17.37 -2.70 -12.47
N VAL A 199 -17.85 -1.67 -11.77
CA VAL A 199 -18.17 -0.35 -12.36
C VAL A 199 -17.49 0.75 -11.52
N GLY A 200 -16.25 1.08 -11.89
CA GLY A 200 -15.39 2.03 -11.20
C GLY A 200 -15.20 3.32 -12.01
N TYR A 201 -13.93 3.70 -12.20
CA TYR A 201 -13.52 4.92 -12.90
C TYR A 201 -14.01 4.91 -14.34
N LEU A 202 -14.72 5.96 -14.74
CA LEU A 202 -15.35 6.11 -16.05
C LEU A 202 -16.23 4.91 -16.43
N GLY A 203 -16.87 4.31 -15.42
CA GLY A 203 -17.73 3.14 -15.56
C GLY A 203 -16.99 1.84 -15.87
N LYS A 204 -15.65 1.81 -15.82
CA LYS A 204 -14.84 0.62 -16.13
C LYS A 204 -14.40 -0.14 -14.88
N PRO A 205 -14.17 -1.47 -14.95
CA PRO A 205 -13.64 -2.25 -13.83
C PRO A 205 -12.37 -1.62 -13.26
N THR A 206 -12.41 -1.25 -11.98
CA THR A 206 -11.31 -0.54 -11.31
C THR A 206 -10.92 -1.22 -10.01
N GLN A 207 -9.63 -1.56 -9.88
CA GLN A 207 -9.11 -2.23 -8.69
C GLN A 207 -8.30 -1.25 -7.85
N SER A 208 -8.88 -0.83 -6.71
CA SER A 208 -8.22 0.05 -5.75
C SER A 208 -7.49 -0.76 -4.68
N ASN A 209 -6.23 -0.46 -4.38
CA ASN A 209 -5.47 -1.04 -3.28
C ASN A 209 -4.79 0.07 -2.47
N ASN A 210 -4.62 -0.13 -1.17
CA ASN A 210 -3.89 0.80 -0.32
C ASN A 210 -2.37 0.70 -0.57
N VAL A 211 -1.63 1.81 -0.37
CA VAL A 211 -0.17 1.91 -0.53
C VAL A 211 0.57 0.76 0.12
N GLU A 212 0.37 0.52 1.43
CA GLU A 212 1.02 -0.58 2.16
C GLU A 212 0.69 -1.95 1.54
N THR A 213 -0.51 -2.14 0.99
CA THR A 213 -0.87 -3.42 0.33
C THR A 213 -0.03 -3.64 -0.92
N LEU A 214 0.13 -2.61 -1.77
CA LEU A 214 0.92 -2.71 -2.99
C LEU A 214 2.40 -2.93 -2.68
N ALA A 215 2.94 -2.24 -1.68
CA ALA A 215 4.32 -2.44 -1.24
C ALA A 215 4.58 -3.86 -0.72
N ILE A 216 3.61 -4.46 -0.02
CA ILE A 216 3.69 -5.86 0.40
C ILE A 216 3.61 -6.80 -0.80
N VAL A 217 2.77 -6.53 -1.81
CA VAL A 217 2.73 -7.37 -3.03
C VAL A 217 4.10 -7.47 -3.68
N ALA A 218 4.78 -6.33 -3.89
CA ALA A 218 6.15 -6.33 -4.43
C ALA A 218 7.11 -7.16 -3.57
N THR A 219 7.03 -6.99 -2.24
CA THR A 219 7.88 -7.71 -1.29
C THR A 219 7.62 -9.22 -1.29
N VAL A 220 6.35 -9.64 -1.26
CA VAL A 220 5.93 -11.05 -1.31
C VAL A 220 6.44 -11.72 -2.58
N LEU A 221 6.25 -11.10 -3.75
CA LEU A 221 6.70 -11.69 -5.01
C LEU A 221 8.22 -11.68 -5.17
N LYS A 222 8.94 -10.78 -4.49
CA LYS A 222 10.41 -10.78 -4.42
C LYS A 222 10.93 -11.92 -3.55
N MET A 223 10.44 -12.06 -2.32
CA MET A 223 11.01 -12.99 -1.32
C MET A 223 10.33 -14.37 -1.27
N GLY A 224 9.18 -14.52 -1.90
CA GLY A 224 8.32 -15.71 -1.83
C GLY A 224 7.34 -15.68 -0.65
N ALA A 225 6.11 -16.11 -0.91
CA ALA A 225 4.99 -16.11 0.01
C ALA A 225 5.27 -16.93 1.28
N SER A 226 5.90 -18.09 1.16
CA SER A 226 6.28 -18.92 2.33
C SER A 226 7.28 -18.23 3.25
N ASN A 227 8.15 -17.36 2.73
CA ASN A 227 9.07 -16.59 3.57
C ASN A 227 8.37 -15.43 4.25
N TYR A 228 7.46 -14.74 3.55
CA TYR A 228 6.62 -13.72 4.15
C TYR A 228 5.66 -14.31 5.21
N ALA A 229 5.21 -15.55 5.02
CA ALA A 229 4.30 -16.23 5.92
C ALA A 229 4.91 -16.61 7.28
N LYS A 230 6.24 -16.55 7.41
CA LYS A 230 6.96 -16.77 8.68
C LYS A 230 6.78 -15.63 9.68
N TYR A 231 6.33 -14.46 9.23
CA TYR A 231 6.07 -13.32 10.10
C TYR A 231 4.64 -13.34 10.62
N GLY A 232 4.43 -12.78 11.81
CA GLY A 232 3.11 -12.65 12.40
C GLY A 232 2.69 -13.87 13.21
N THR A 233 1.38 -14.16 13.20
CA THR A 233 0.78 -15.32 13.88
C THR A 233 0.06 -16.21 12.88
N GLU A 234 -0.31 -17.42 13.30
CA GLU A 234 -1.10 -18.35 12.47
C GLU A 234 -2.38 -17.74 11.91
N LYS A 235 -3.04 -16.86 12.68
CA LYS A 235 -4.30 -16.20 12.28
C LYS A 235 -4.10 -14.87 11.56
N SER A 236 -2.94 -14.24 11.73
CA SER A 236 -2.64 -12.91 11.16
C SER A 236 -1.21 -12.91 10.67
N ILE A 237 -1.06 -13.27 9.40
CA ILE A 237 0.23 -13.48 8.76
C ILE A 237 0.82 -12.15 8.27
N GLY A 238 2.15 -12.08 8.34
CA GLY A 238 2.97 -11.00 7.81
C GLY A 238 3.33 -9.92 8.82
N THR A 239 3.76 -8.79 8.28
CA THR A 239 4.04 -7.58 9.05
C THR A 239 2.99 -6.51 8.78
N LYS A 240 3.01 -5.48 9.62
CA LYS A 240 2.19 -4.29 9.50
C LYS A 240 3.00 -3.05 9.86
N MET A 241 2.85 -2.01 9.05
CA MET A 241 3.24 -0.66 9.42
C MET A 241 2.19 -0.08 10.37
N ILE A 242 2.64 0.36 11.54
CA ILE A 242 1.86 1.08 12.53
C ILE A 242 2.31 2.53 12.61
N SER A 243 1.35 3.43 12.86
CA SER A 243 1.61 4.84 13.18
C SER A 243 1.47 5.01 14.69
N LEU A 244 2.59 5.18 15.37
CA LEU A 244 2.64 5.41 16.81
C LEU A 244 2.76 6.91 17.05
N CYS A 245 1.75 7.54 17.65
CA CYS A 245 1.73 8.97 17.90
C CYS A 245 0.97 9.31 19.20
N GLY A 246 0.79 10.60 19.46
CA GLY A 246 0.21 11.10 20.72
C GLY A 246 1.27 11.22 21.82
N ASN A 247 0.87 10.96 23.05
CA ASN A 247 1.71 11.16 24.25
C ASN A 247 2.72 10.02 24.49
N VAL A 248 3.52 9.69 23.48
CA VAL A 248 4.56 8.65 23.51
C VAL A 248 5.94 9.30 23.32
N LYS A 249 6.98 8.79 23.98
CA LYS A 249 8.32 9.42 23.95
C LYS A 249 8.98 9.37 22.56
N LYS A 250 8.72 8.31 21.80
CA LYS A 250 9.25 8.10 20.44
C LYS A 250 8.09 7.86 19.47
N PRO A 251 7.40 8.92 19.03
CA PRO A 251 6.40 8.77 17.97
C PRO A 251 7.10 8.48 16.64
N GLY A 252 6.44 7.69 15.79
CA GLY A 252 7.01 7.28 14.51
C GLY A 252 6.20 6.19 13.83
N ALA A 253 6.60 5.87 12.60
CA ALA A 253 6.05 4.73 11.89
C ALA A 253 6.99 3.54 12.05
N TYR A 254 6.44 2.41 12.47
CA TYR A 254 7.20 1.21 12.77
C TYR A 254 6.60 0.02 12.05
N GLU A 255 7.47 -0.82 11.49
CA GLU A 255 7.06 -2.11 10.97
C GLU A 255 7.16 -3.15 12.09
N ILE A 256 6.05 -3.82 12.38
CA ILE A 256 5.96 -4.84 13.42
C ILE A 256 5.37 -6.14 12.85
N PRO A 257 5.70 -7.32 13.40
CA PRO A 257 4.96 -8.53 13.09
C PRO A 257 3.59 -8.47 13.77
N PHE A 258 2.57 -9.10 13.20
CA PHE A 258 1.33 -9.32 13.93
C PHE A 258 1.58 -10.18 15.19
N GLY A 259 0.76 -9.97 16.21
CA GLY A 259 0.86 -10.68 17.49
C GLY A 259 1.60 -9.89 18.58
N MET A 260 2.32 -8.83 18.21
CA MET A 260 2.90 -7.91 19.21
C MET A 260 1.79 -7.19 20.00
N THR A 261 1.96 -7.13 21.31
CA THR A 261 1.00 -6.47 22.20
C THR A 261 1.15 -4.95 22.17
N LEU A 262 0.08 -4.22 22.51
CA LEU A 262 0.11 -2.76 22.60
C LEU A 262 1.14 -2.27 23.62
N ARG A 263 1.33 -3.01 24.72
CA ARG A 263 2.33 -2.70 25.74
C ARG A 263 3.74 -2.71 25.15
N GLU A 264 4.07 -3.75 24.39
CA GLU A 264 5.38 -3.87 23.76
C GLU A 264 5.60 -2.76 22.74
N ILE A 265 4.57 -2.43 21.94
CA ILE A 265 4.62 -1.31 21.00
C ILE A 265 4.89 0.02 21.73
N ILE A 266 4.16 0.30 22.80
CA ILE A 266 4.25 1.60 23.48
C ILE A 266 5.55 1.73 24.27
N TYR A 267 5.92 0.70 25.04
CA TYR A 267 7.04 0.78 25.97
C TYR A 267 8.37 0.36 25.34
N ASP A 268 8.40 -0.72 24.56
CA ASP A 268 9.65 -1.21 23.98
C ASP A 268 10.05 -0.46 22.72
N ILE A 269 9.07 -0.12 21.86
CA ILE A 269 9.31 0.64 20.62
C ILE A 269 9.17 2.14 20.88
N GLY A 270 8.04 2.57 21.44
CA GLY A 270 7.73 3.97 21.72
C GLY A 270 8.48 4.58 22.90
N GLY A 271 9.19 3.77 23.71
CA GLY A 271 9.92 4.25 24.88
C GLY A 271 9.03 4.68 26.06
N GLY A 272 7.73 4.35 26.02
CA GLY A 272 6.77 4.69 27.06
C GLY A 272 6.10 6.04 26.86
N ILE A 273 5.37 6.48 27.89
CA ILE A 273 4.55 7.70 27.86
C ILE A 273 5.38 8.91 28.26
N VAL A 274 5.11 10.05 27.63
CA VAL A 274 5.79 11.32 27.93
C VAL A 274 5.62 11.67 29.42
N GLY A 275 6.73 11.96 30.09
CA GLY A 275 6.76 12.25 31.53
C GLY A 275 6.49 11.04 32.43
N ASP A 276 6.66 9.81 31.93
CA ASP A 276 6.52 8.55 32.67
C ASP A 276 5.15 8.39 33.36
N LYS A 277 4.13 9.01 32.76
CA LYS A 277 2.74 8.94 33.22
C LYS A 277 2.10 7.61 32.85
N ASP A 278 1.00 7.30 33.53
CA ASP A 278 0.14 6.18 33.18
C ASP A 278 -0.67 6.43 31.90
N ILE A 279 -0.86 5.37 31.12
CA ILE A 279 -1.81 5.34 30.01
C ILE A 279 -3.23 5.47 30.58
N LYS A 280 -4.02 6.42 30.05
CA LYS A 280 -5.46 6.51 30.36
C LYS A 280 -6.30 5.77 29.32
N PHE A 281 -6.05 6.07 28.05
CA PHE A 281 -6.78 5.51 26.92
C PHE A 281 -5.88 5.40 25.69
N LEU A 282 -6.26 4.50 24.78
CA LEU A 282 -5.60 4.24 23.49
C LEU A 282 -6.66 4.28 22.39
N GLN A 283 -6.44 5.07 21.34
CA GLN A 283 -7.25 5.05 20.12
C GLN A 283 -6.61 4.06 19.14
N LEU A 284 -7.34 3.01 18.75
CA LEU A 284 -6.82 2.00 17.83
C LEU A 284 -7.46 2.14 16.45
N GLY A 285 -6.66 2.11 15.39
CA GLY A 285 -7.19 2.10 14.00
C GLY A 285 -7.59 3.48 13.45
N GLY A 286 -7.15 4.57 14.08
CA GLY A 286 -7.58 5.93 13.73
C GLY A 286 -8.84 6.35 14.49
N VAL A 287 -9.40 7.51 14.15
CA VAL A 287 -10.64 8.07 14.72
C VAL A 287 -11.85 7.16 14.47
N SER A 288 -11.84 6.37 13.40
CA SER A 288 -12.91 5.41 13.12
C SER A 288 -12.93 4.17 14.02
N GLY A 289 -11.88 3.93 14.82
CA GLY A 289 -11.81 2.78 15.72
C GLY A 289 -12.16 3.05 17.18
N PRO A 290 -12.03 2.04 18.07
CA PRO A 290 -12.43 2.17 19.46
C PRO A 290 -11.40 2.93 20.31
N ILE A 291 -11.91 3.63 21.33
CA ILE A 291 -11.12 4.11 22.46
C ILE A 291 -11.07 2.99 23.50
N MET A 292 -9.88 2.47 23.76
CA MET A 292 -9.62 1.39 24.71
C MET A 292 -9.03 1.94 26.01
N PRO A 293 -9.59 1.61 27.19
CA PRO A 293 -8.95 1.93 28.47
C PRO A 293 -7.72 1.04 28.73
N LYS A 294 -6.82 1.46 29.63
CA LYS A 294 -5.56 0.76 30.00
C LYS A 294 -5.69 -0.74 30.30
N LYS A 295 -6.87 -1.22 30.73
CA LYS A 295 -7.10 -2.60 31.15
C LYS A 295 -7.13 -3.64 30.01
N TYR A 296 -7.14 -3.19 28.75
CA TYR A 296 -7.11 -4.02 27.55
C TYR A 296 -5.77 -3.92 26.85
#